data_AF-A0AAD6Y884-F1
#
_entry.id   AF-A0AAD6Y884-F1
#
_cell.length_a   1.000
_cell.length_b   1.000
_cell.length_c   1.000
_cell.angle_alpha   90.00
_cell.angle_beta   90.00
_cell.angle_gamma   90.00
#
_symmetry.space_group_name_H-M   'P 1'
#
loop_
_entity.id
_entity.type
_entity.pdbx_description
1 polymer ?
#
loop_
_entity_poly.entity_id
_entity_poly.type
_entity_poly.pdbx_seq_one_letter_code
_entity_poly.pdbx_strand_id
1 'polypeptide(L)'
;MSAATVFQDRVWYFWFYFIYSGRLRTVRSLPLPLPLHFPLVKMSMYLIVASLLTASAVQGRSVLEYRATPQLYGSCINANDIALTFDDGPYIYLRNISDQFTAAGAKATFFMNGNNWDCIYNADRISDVKYAYAAGHMIGSHTWSHGDLTTFSAAQIEDGMYRMEEAFSRILGIKPAFMRPPFGSSSSNIQSIAAGRGQSLALWDQDTGDADGNTVAQSEAVYNSIAKAKPKNALILEHETEETTATTLVPYAIKLFQGLGYNLVTMADCLGVDPYQAIGVAQEQTSAWTCDGTPAPGKGCSGSITCETGTPLFNSATGSTPAAAEISSATGSNTQLNAAASQLPLAAHQGLFKVIPRVRRLAAMPPKPAAQRRQDHPRRRTRARVGRRLCLWRL
;
A
#
# COMPACT_ATOMS: atom_id res chain seq x y z
N MET A 1 13.65 61.34 6.42
CA MET A 1 14.08 60.60 7.63
C MET A 1 14.31 59.16 7.21
N SER A 2 15.58 58.75 7.23
CA SER A 2 16.10 57.47 6.74
C SER A 2 15.96 56.35 7.77
N ALA A 3 15.67 55.14 7.27
CA ALA A 3 16.16 53.81 7.69
C ALA A 3 15.35 52.79 6.84
N ALA A 4 15.81 51.64 6.36
CA ALA A 4 16.95 50.84 6.77
C ALA A 4 17.26 49.77 5.69
N THR A 5 18.57 49.53 5.50
CA THR A 5 19.23 48.21 5.38
C THR A 5 19.14 47.40 4.07
N VAL A 6 20.27 47.38 3.35
CA VAL A 6 20.62 46.43 2.28
C VAL A 6 21.65 45.44 2.86
N PHE A 7 21.40 44.14 2.65
CA PHE A 7 22.27 43.02 3.01
C PHE A 7 23.46 42.91 2.04
N GLN A 8 24.65 42.63 2.56
CA GLN A 8 25.89 42.49 1.80
C GLN A 8 26.57 41.18 2.20
N ASP A 9 26.48 40.15 1.35
CA ASP A 9 27.11 38.85 1.57
C ASP A 9 28.59 38.87 1.12
N ARG A 10 29.46 38.38 2.01
CA ARG A 10 30.91 38.28 1.83
C ARG A 10 31.30 36.87 1.38
N VAL A 11 32.00 36.79 0.25
CA VAL A 11 32.69 35.58 -0.24
C VAL A 11 34.12 35.58 0.30
N TRP A 12 34.55 34.48 0.92
CA TRP A 12 35.93 34.26 1.34
C TRP A 12 36.60 33.25 0.39
N TYR A 13 37.67 33.68 -0.28
CA TYR A 13 38.62 32.82 -0.99
C TYR A 13 39.84 32.59 -0.09
N PHE A 14 40.27 31.33 0.06
CA PHE A 14 41.61 31.00 0.52
C PHE A 14 42.20 29.94 -0.42
N TRP A 15 43.23 30.32 -1.16
CA TRP A 15 44.12 29.42 -1.89
C TRP A 15 45.51 29.51 -1.23
N PHE A 16 46.05 28.39 -0.77
CA PHE A 16 47.45 28.26 -0.41
C PHE A 16 48.21 27.54 -1.53
N TYR A 17 49.23 28.22 -2.05
CA TYR A 17 50.31 27.67 -2.87
C TYR A 17 51.20 26.76 -2.02
N PHE A 18 51.64 25.63 -2.56
CA PHE A 18 52.92 25.04 -2.21
C PHE A 18 53.70 24.64 -3.47
N ILE A 19 54.91 25.17 -3.53
CA ILE A 19 55.94 24.99 -4.54
C ILE A 19 56.63 23.64 -4.28
N TYR A 20 56.82 22.83 -5.32
CA TYR A 20 57.91 21.85 -5.34
C TYR A 20 58.67 21.89 -6.65
N SER A 21 59.98 21.90 -6.50
CA SER A 21 60.99 22.13 -7.51
C SER A 21 61.62 20.82 -7.97
N GLY A 22 61.94 20.76 -9.26
CA GLY A 22 63.14 20.09 -9.76
C GLY A 22 63.08 18.57 -10.02
N ARG A 23 63.14 18.22 -11.31
CA ARG A 23 64.38 17.81 -12.03
C ARG A 23 64.12 16.63 -12.98
N LEU A 24 64.05 16.94 -14.27
CA LEU A 24 64.08 16.00 -15.39
C LEU A 24 65.40 15.22 -15.39
N ARG A 25 65.32 13.89 -15.52
CA ARG A 25 66.46 13.05 -15.92
C ARG A 25 66.11 12.24 -17.16
N THR A 26 66.99 12.41 -18.13
CA THR A 26 67.07 11.81 -19.45
C THR A 26 67.36 10.31 -19.38
N VAL A 27 66.64 9.51 -20.16
CA VAL A 27 66.91 8.08 -20.36
C VAL A 27 67.89 7.93 -21.53
N ARG A 28 69.07 7.37 -21.26
CA ARG A 28 70.06 6.97 -22.27
C ARG A 28 69.70 5.60 -22.82
N SER A 29 69.70 5.48 -24.14
CA SER A 29 69.72 4.26 -24.94
C SER A 29 71.10 3.61 -24.94
N LEU A 30 71.17 2.26 -25.05
CA LEU A 30 72.26 1.41 -25.60
C LEU A 30 71.92 -0.11 -25.45
N PRO A 31 72.59 -1.06 -26.14
CA PRO A 31 72.00 -1.82 -27.24
C PRO A 31 71.83 -3.34 -27.01
N LEU A 32 71.21 -4.00 -28.00
CA LEU A 32 71.09 -5.47 -28.20
C LEU A 32 72.46 -6.19 -28.27
N PRO A 33 72.46 -7.52 -28.01
CA PRO A 33 72.70 -8.44 -29.13
C PRO A 33 71.80 -9.71 -29.15
N LEU A 34 71.53 -10.14 -30.39
CA LEU A 34 70.95 -11.41 -30.88
C LEU A 34 71.93 -12.62 -30.67
N PRO A 35 71.67 -13.83 -31.22
CA PRO A 35 70.45 -14.67 -31.26
C PRO A 35 70.77 -16.13 -30.83
N LEU A 36 69.76 -16.98 -30.59
CA LEU A 36 69.94 -18.44 -30.75
C LEU A 36 68.62 -19.16 -31.12
N HIS A 37 68.56 -19.53 -32.41
CA HIS A 37 68.09 -20.80 -32.98
C HIS A 37 66.70 -21.35 -32.64
N PHE A 38 65.82 -21.28 -33.65
CA PHE A 38 64.65 -22.15 -33.86
C PHE A 38 65.09 -23.62 -34.07
N PRO A 39 64.19 -24.60 -33.79
CA PRO A 39 63.51 -25.18 -34.93
C PRO A 39 62.00 -25.38 -34.75
N LEU A 40 61.31 -25.08 -35.84
CA LEU A 40 59.95 -25.49 -36.20
C LEU A 40 59.78 -27.01 -36.11
N VAL A 41 58.94 -27.54 -35.21
CA VAL A 41 58.03 -28.67 -35.49
C VAL A 41 56.92 -28.66 -34.43
N LYS A 42 55.68 -28.96 -34.85
CA LYS A 42 54.46 -29.25 -34.05
C LYS A 42 53.47 -28.09 -33.86
N MET A 43 53.12 -27.41 -34.96
CA MET A 43 51.69 -27.14 -35.21
C MET A 43 51.01 -28.47 -35.59
N SER A 44 49.73 -28.63 -35.23
CA SER A 44 48.87 -29.82 -35.39
C SER A 44 48.94 -30.86 -34.28
N MET A 45 48.38 -30.54 -33.10
CA MET A 45 47.55 -31.51 -32.35
C MET A 45 46.78 -30.89 -31.16
N TYR A 46 46.44 -29.59 -31.19
CA TYR A 46 45.62 -28.93 -30.16
C TYR A 46 44.31 -28.37 -30.73
N LEU A 47 43.63 -29.15 -31.58
CA LEU A 47 42.30 -28.81 -32.10
C LEU A 47 41.26 -29.94 -31.99
N ILE A 48 41.54 -31.02 -31.23
CA ILE A 48 40.57 -32.13 -31.02
C ILE A 48 40.51 -32.56 -29.53
N VAL A 49 40.82 -31.65 -28.59
CA VAL A 49 40.46 -31.80 -27.16
C VAL A 49 39.83 -30.49 -26.65
N ALA A 50 38.96 -29.90 -27.47
CA ALA A 50 38.11 -28.77 -27.11
C ALA A 50 36.65 -29.06 -27.49
N SER A 51 36.27 -30.34 -27.49
CA SER A 51 34.97 -30.81 -28.01
C SER A 51 34.14 -31.62 -27.01
N LEU A 52 34.53 -31.65 -25.73
CA LEU A 52 33.87 -32.46 -24.70
C LEU A 52 33.76 -31.77 -23.33
N LEU A 53 33.63 -30.43 -23.32
CA LEU A 53 33.26 -29.66 -22.12
C LEU A 53 32.26 -28.53 -22.46
N THR A 54 31.31 -28.81 -23.33
CA THR A 54 30.00 -28.14 -23.27
C THR A 54 28.98 -29.16 -22.81
N ALA A 55 29.19 -29.70 -21.61
CA ALA A 55 28.04 -30.04 -20.77
C ALA A 55 27.36 -28.71 -20.53
N SER A 56 26.40 -28.36 -21.39
CA SER A 56 25.43 -27.33 -21.09
C SER A 56 24.86 -27.75 -19.74
N ALA A 57 25.34 -27.09 -18.69
CA ALA A 57 24.53 -26.91 -17.52
C ALA A 57 23.29 -26.20 -18.05
N VAL A 58 22.29 -26.99 -18.43
CA VAL A 58 20.90 -26.61 -18.24
C VAL A 58 20.86 -26.39 -16.74
N GLN A 59 21.24 -25.18 -16.33
CA GLN A 59 20.75 -24.59 -15.11
C GLN A 59 19.26 -24.71 -15.30
N GLY A 60 18.70 -25.77 -14.71
CA GLY A 60 17.27 -25.92 -14.61
C GLY A 60 16.81 -24.56 -14.15
N ARG A 61 15.94 -23.92 -14.95
CA ARG A 61 15.15 -22.81 -14.45
C ARG A 61 14.73 -23.27 -13.08
N SER A 62 15.15 -22.54 -12.04
CA SER A 62 14.45 -22.58 -10.78
C SER A 62 13.01 -22.33 -11.18
N VAL A 63 12.24 -23.41 -11.32
CA VAL A 63 10.79 -23.34 -11.29
C VAL A 63 10.61 -22.63 -9.96
N LEU A 64 10.20 -21.36 -10.02
CA LEU A 64 9.89 -20.57 -8.84
C LEU A 64 9.15 -21.54 -7.94
N GLU A 65 9.76 -21.86 -6.80
CA GLU A 65 9.16 -22.78 -5.86
C GLU A 65 7.86 -22.09 -5.48
N TYR A 66 6.76 -22.57 -6.06
CA TYR A 66 5.42 -22.07 -5.82
C TYR A 66 5.08 -22.54 -4.40
N ARG A 67 5.62 -21.86 -3.41
CA ARG A 67 5.46 -22.14 -1.99
C ARG A 67 5.43 -20.84 -1.20
N ALA A 68 4.42 -20.04 -1.51
CA ALA A 68 3.56 -19.54 -0.45
C ALA A 68 2.15 -20.02 -0.79
N THR A 69 1.55 -20.83 0.09
CA THR A 69 0.12 -21.09 0.01
C THR A 69 -0.57 -19.73 0.15
N PRO A 70 -1.46 -19.34 -0.78
CA PRO A 70 -2.24 -18.11 -0.64
C PRO A 70 -2.95 -18.17 0.71
N GLN A 71 -2.69 -17.16 1.54
CA GLN A 71 -3.37 -17.06 2.81
C GLN A 71 -4.75 -16.48 2.55
N LEU A 72 -5.77 -17.17 3.04
CA LEU A 72 -7.15 -16.71 3.02
C LEU A 72 -7.48 -16.20 4.42
N TYR A 73 -7.73 -14.90 4.53
CA TYR A 73 -8.07 -14.27 5.80
C TYR A 73 -9.56 -13.93 5.84
N GLY A 74 -10.32 -14.74 6.58
CA GLY A 74 -11.75 -14.51 6.82
C GLY A 74 -12.05 -13.85 8.17
N SER A 75 -11.09 -13.81 9.09
CA SER A 75 -11.29 -13.27 10.45
C SER A 75 -10.03 -12.60 10.97
N CYS A 76 -10.22 -11.66 11.90
CA CYS A 76 -9.12 -11.08 12.68
C CYS A 76 -8.46 -12.11 13.61
N ILE A 77 -7.21 -11.85 14.01
CA ILE A 77 -6.45 -12.72 14.91
C ILE A 77 -6.27 -12.05 16.28
N ASN A 78 -5.93 -10.76 16.27
CA ASN A 78 -5.68 -10.00 17.50
C ASN A 78 -6.98 -9.80 18.28
N ALA A 79 -6.89 -9.95 19.61
CA ALA A 79 -8.02 -9.76 20.48
C ALA A 79 -8.28 -8.27 20.72
N ASN A 80 -9.54 -7.92 20.95
CA ASN A 80 -10.05 -6.56 21.13
C ASN A 80 -10.04 -5.68 19.87
N ASP A 81 -9.72 -6.24 18.70
CA ASP A 81 -9.68 -5.49 17.44
C ASP A 81 -10.91 -5.77 16.57
N ILE A 82 -11.46 -4.72 15.98
CA ILE A 82 -12.48 -4.81 14.93
C ILE A 82 -11.95 -4.06 13.71
N ALA A 83 -11.94 -4.74 12.56
CA ALA A 83 -11.57 -4.17 11.28
C ALA A 83 -12.84 -3.93 10.45
N LEU A 84 -13.17 -2.65 10.25
CA LEU A 84 -14.20 -2.21 9.30
C LEU A 84 -13.53 -2.06 7.93
N THR A 85 -14.07 -2.74 6.93
CA THR A 85 -13.50 -2.81 5.59
C THR A 85 -14.51 -2.42 4.54
N PHE A 86 -14.09 -1.62 3.56
CA PHE A 86 -14.96 -1.01 2.56
C PHE A 86 -14.53 -1.39 1.15
N ASP A 87 -15.46 -1.92 0.37
CA ASP A 87 -15.21 -2.33 -1.02
C ASP A 87 -15.67 -1.28 -2.04
N ASP A 88 -15.40 -1.56 -3.31
CA ASP A 88 -15.90 -0.91 -4.53
C ASP A 88 -15.43 0.53 -4.84
N GLY A 89 -14.71 1.14 -3.92
CA GLY A 89 -14.09 2.45 -4.08
C GLY A 89 -12.95 2.52 -5.11
N PRO A 90 -12.29 3.68 -5.29
CA PRO A 90 -12.60 4.93 -4.62
C PRO A 90 -13.83 5.61 -5.23
N TYR A 91 -14.70 6.14 -4.37
CA TYR A 91 -15.87 6.91 -4.79
C TYR A 91 -16.00 8.23 -4.01
N ILE A 92 -17.09 8.97 -4.22
CA ILE A 92 -17.29 10.31 -3.65
C ILE A 92 -17.35 10.34 -2.13
N TYR A 93 -17.55 9.20 -1.47
CA TYR A 93 -17.69 9.13 -0.01
C TYR A 93 -16.40 8.75 0.74
N LEU A 94 -15.34 8.31 0.04
CA LEU A 94 -14.07 7.88 0.66
C LEU A 94 -13.54 8.91 1.67
N ARG A 95 -13.47 10.18 1.28
CA ARG A 95 -12.97 11.26 2.15
C ARG A 95 -13.84 11.46 3.38
N ASN A 96 -15.17 11.39 3.24
CA ASN A 96 -16.10 11.51 4.36
C ASN A 96 -15.88 10.38 5.38
N ILE A 97 -15.77 9.14 4.91
CA ILE A 97 -15.51 7.97 5.77
C ILE A 97 -14.15 8.14 6.47
N SER A 98 -13.10 8.50 5.71
CA SER A 98 -11.75 8.73 6.27
C SER A 98 -11.73 9.82 7.35
N ASP A 99 -12.47 10.92 7.17
CA ASP A 99 -12.59 11.99 8.16
C ASP A 99 -13.23 11.50 9.46
N GLN A 100 -14.26 10.65 9.35
CA GLN A 100 -14.94 10.08 10.53
C GLN A 100 -14.03 9.16 11.34
N PHE A 101 -13.28 8.27 10.68
CA PHE A 101 -12.30 7.42 11.36
C PHE A 101 -11.16 8.24 11.97
N THR A 102 -10.65 9.25 11.24
CA THR A 102 -9.61 10.15 11.74
C THR A 102 -10.07 10.91 12.99
N ALA A 103 -11.28 11.47 12.97
CA ALA A 103 -11.87 12.16 14.12
C ALA A 103 -12.07 11.24 15.33
N ALA A 104 -12.31 9.95 15.10
CA ALA A 104 -12.46 8.95 16.15
C ALA A 104 -11.12 8.35 16.64
N GLY A 105 -9.98 8.77 16.08
CA GLY A 105 -8.67 8.17 16.38
C GLY A 105 -8.56 6.70 15.95
N ALA A 106 -9.33 6.31 14.93
CA ALA A 106 -9.47 4.95 14.43
C ALA A 106 -8.92 4.82 13.00
N LYS A 107 -8.81 3.57 12.51
CA LYS A 107 -8.44 3.24 11.12
C LYS A 107 -9.43 2.26 10.51
N ALA A 108 -9.40 2.17 9.19
CA ALA A 108 -10.24 1.32 8.34
C ALA A 108 -9.39 0.73 7.22
N THR A 109 -9.97 -0.19 6.45
CA THR A 109 -9.36 -0.78 5.24
C THR A 109 -10.26 -0.52 4.04
N PHE A 110 -9.68 -0.12 2.91
CA PHE A 110 -10.42 0.11 1.67
C PHE A 110 -9.89 -0.80 0.58
N PHE A 111 -10.72 -1.70 0.05
CA PHE A 111 -10.41 -2.51 -1.12
C PHE A 111 -10.96 -1.81 -2.35
N MET A 112 -10.06 -1.30 -3.19
CA MET A 112 -10.42 -0.40 -4.28
C MET A 112 -10.32 -1.06 -5.66
N ASN A 113 -11.19 -0.63 -6.56
CA ASN A 113 -11.13 -0.87 -7.99
C ASN A 113 -10.37 0.23 -8.75
N GLY A 114 -10.08 -0.06 -10.02
CA GLY A 114 -9.45 0.88 -10.94
C GLY A 114 -10.46 1.62 -11.80
N ASN A 115 -11.43 0.89 -12.36
CA ASN A 115 -12.50 1.42 -13.19
C ASN A 115 -13.81 0.67 -12.87
N ASN A 116 -14.53 1.14 -11.85
CA ASN A 116 -15.80 0.58 -11.40
C ASN A 116 -16.88 1.67 -11.26
N TRP A 117 -17.07 2.20 -10.04
CA TRP A 117 -17.97 3.32 -9.76
C TRP A 117 -17.43 4.66 -10.28
N ASP A 118 -16.11 4.78 -10.27
CA ASP A 118 -15.38 5.91 -10.83
C ASP A 118 -14.02 5.41 -11.36
N CYS A 119 -13.35 6.24 -12.14
CA CYS A 119 -11.98 5.96 -12.56
C CYS A 119 -11.00 6.40 -11.46
N ILE A 120 -10.15 5.49 -11.00
CA ILE A 120 -9.13 5.76 -9.97
C ILE A 120 -8.15 6.88 -10.37
N TYR A 121 -8.00 7.13 -11.67
CA TYR A 121 -7.15 8.19 -12.22
C TYR A 121 -7.85 9.55 -12.38
N ASN A 122 -9.13 9.66 -12.03
CA ASN A 122 -9.78 10.97 -11.94
C ASN A 122 -9.13 11.81 -10.84
N ALA A 123 -8.95 13.11 -11.07
CA ALA A 123 -8.18 13.99 -10.18
C ALA A 123 -8.71 13.97 -8.73
N ASP A 124 -10.03 13.99 -8.56
CA ASP A 124 -10.67 13.92 -7.25
C ASP A 124 -10.41 12.56 -6.57
N ARG A 125 -10.51 11.45 -7.32
CA ARG A 125 -10.22 10.10 -6.82
C ARG A 125 -8.76 9.93 -6.42
N ILE A 126 -7.82 10.41 -7.22
CA ILE A 126 -6.39 10.44 -6.86
C ILE A 126 -6.18 11.18 -5.54
N SER A 127 -6.80 12.36 -5.39
CA SER A 127 -6.72 13.18 -4.18
C SER A 127 -7.27 12.46 -2.95
N ASP A 128 -8.44 11.82 -3.08
CA ASP A 128 -9.10 11.11 -1.99
C ASP A 128 -8.33 9.85 -1.57
N VAL A 129 -7.80 9.08 -2.54
CA VAL A 129 -6.96 7.90 -2.28
C VAL A 129 -5.67 8.28 -1.55
N LYS A 130 -4.99 9.34 -2.00
CA LYS A 130 -3.80 9.88 -1.31
C LYS A 130 -4.12 10.34 0.11
N TYR A 131 -5.28 10.97 0.30
CA TYR A 131 -5.73 11.42 1.61
C TYR A 131 -5.99 10.25 2.58
N ALA A 132 -6.77 9.26 2.15
CA ALA A 132 -7.08 8.09 2.97
C ALA A 132 -5.82 7.30 3.35
N TYR A 133 -4.89 7.14 2.41
CA TYR A 133 -3.59 6.52 2.67
C TYR A 133 -2.75 7.33 3.68
N ALA A 134 -2.65 8.66 3.51
CA ALA A 134 -1.92 9.54 4.43
C ALA A 134 -2.56 9.60 5.83
N ALA A 135 -3.89 9.39 5.92
CA ALA A 135 -4.59 9.22 7.19
C ALA A 135 -4.28 7.88 7.87
N GLY A 136 -3.49 6.99 7.26
CA GLY A 136 -3.05 5.73 7.84
C GLY A 136 -4.05 4.58 7.68
N HIS A 137 -5.03 4.72 6.80
CA HIS A 137 -5.90 3.60 6.43
C HIS A 137 -5.12 2.60 5.57
N MET A 138 -5.53 1.33 5.63
CA MET A 138 -5.00 0.32 4.71
C MET A 138 -5.72 0.44 3.38
N ILE A 139 -4.95 0.36 2.29
CA ILE A 139 -5.46 0.33 0.92
C ILE A 139 -5.14 -1.03 0.31
N GLY A 140 -6.16 -1.76 -0.11
CA GLY A 140 -6.07 -3.08 -0.74
C GLY A 140 -6.64 -3.09 -2.15
N SER A 141 -6.35 -4.13 -2.92
CA SER A 141 -6.90 -4.30 -4.27
C SER A 141 -8.28 -4.97 -4.24
N HIS A 142 -9.19 -4.52 -5.08
CA HIS A 142 -10.45 -5.20 -5.38
C HIS A 142 -10.57 -5.57 -6.86
N THR A 143 -9.43 -5.69 -7.56
CA THR A 143 -9.29 -5.86 -9.01
C THR A 143 -9.68 -4.63 -9.83
N TRP A 144 -9.27 -4.57 -11.10
CA TRP A 144 -9.47 -3.40 -11.94
C TRP A 144 -10.96 -3.03 -12.12
N SER A 145 -11.78 -3.98 -12.56
CA SER A 145 -13.14 -3.70 -13.06
C SER A 145 -14.25 -4.37 -12.28
N HIS A 146 -13.98 -4.99 -11.13
CA HIS A 146 -15.00 -5.68 -10.32
C HIS A 146 -15.74 -6.80 -11.10
N GLY A 147 -14.99 -7.60 -11.87
CA GLY A 147 -15.54 -8.76 -12.59
C GLY A 147 -15.59 -10.02 -11.73
N ASP A 148 -16.56 -10.91 -11.99
CA ASP A 148 -16.59 -12.24 -11.37
C ASP A 148 -15.43 -13.08 -11.90
N LEU A 149 -14.41 -13.24 -11.04
CA LEU A 149 -13.17 -13.92 -11.37
C LEU A 149 -13.36 -15.41 -11.69
N THR A 150 -14.48 -16.01 -11.31
CA THR A 150 -14.79 -17.41 -11.67
C THR A 150 -15.15 -17.56 -13.15
N THR A 151 -15.56 -16.47 -13.79
CA THR A 151 -15.91 -16.42 -15.22
C THR A 151 -14.75 -15.98 -16.11
N PHE A 152 -13.64 -15.55 -15.51
CA PHE A 152 -12.49 -14.98 -16.20
C PHE A 152 -11.42 -16.03 -16.48
N SER A 153 -10.72 -15.87 -17.60
CA SER A 153 -9.47 -16.59 -17.87
C SER A 153 -8.36 -16.12 -16.92
N ALA A 154 -7.32 -16.94 -16.75
CA ALA A 154 -6.16 -16.57 -15.93
C ALA A 154 -5.53 -15.24 -16.35
N ALA A 155 -5.42 -14.99 -17.66
CA ALA A 155 -4.88 -13.73 -18.18
C ALA A 155 -5.76 -12.51 -17.84
N GLN A 156 -7.08 -12.67 -17.78
CA GLN A 156 -8.00 -11.60 -17.38
C GLN A 156 -7.93 -11.31 -15.88
N ILE A 157 -7.76 -12.35 -15.05
CA ILE A 157 -7.55 -12.18 -13.60
C ILE A 157 -6.21 -11.48 -13.37
N GLU A 158 -5.15 -11.94 -14.02
CA GLU A 158 -3.82 -11.32 -13.94
C GLU A 158 -3.82 -9.86 -14.39
N ASP A 159 -4.52 -9.53 -15.49
CA ASP A 159 -4.69 -8.15 -15.98
C ASP A 159 -5.38 -7.26 -14.94
N GLY A 160 -6.50 -7.73 -14.37
CA GLY A 160 -7.22 -6.98 -13.35
C GLY A 160 -6.37 -6.69 -12.10
N MET A 161 -5.52 -7.63 -11.69
CA MET A 161 -4.61 -7.45 -10.56
C MET A 161 -3.40 -6.58 -10.91
N TYR A 162 -2.82 -6.78 -12.09
CA TYR A 162 -1.68 -6.02 -12.59
C TYR A 162 -1.98 -4.53 -12.67
N ARG A 163 -3.12 -4.15 -13.29
CA ARG A 163 -3.50 -2.75 -13.45
C ARG A 163 -3.73 -2.05 -12.11
N MET A 164 -4.26 -2.78 -11.12
CA MET A 164 -4.41 -2.25 -9.75
C MET A 164 -3.07 -2.02 -9.07
N GLU A 165 -2.13 -2.97 -9.18
CA GLU A 165 -0.78 -2.78 -8.65
C GLU A 165 -0.07 -1.60 -9.33
N GLU A 166 -0.28 -1.41 -10.64
CA GLU A 166 0.27 -0.28 -11.39
C GLU A 166 -0.35 1.05 -10.93
N ALA A 167 -1.67 1.11 -10.74
CA ALA A 167 -2.36 2.29 -10.24
C ALA A 167 -1.87 2.67 -8.84
N PHE A 168 -1.73 1.70 -7.92
CA PHE A 168 -1.22 1.97 -6.58
C PHE A 168 0.27 2.34 -6.57
N SER A 169 1.09 1.72 -7.42
CA SER A 169 2.48 2.15 -7.62
C SER A 169 2.55 3.62 -8.04
N ARG A 170 1.72 4.01 -9.01
CA ARG A 170 1.64 5.37 -9.53
C ARG A 170 1.15 6.37 -8.49
N ILE A 171 0.00 6.10 -7.88
CA ILE A 171 -0.69 7.07 -7.02
C ILE A 171 -0.04 7.20 -5.65
N LEU A 172 0.38 6.07 -5.08
CA LEU A 172 0.77 5.95 -3.67
C LEU A 172 2.21 5.45 -3.49
N GLY A 173 2.83 4.87 -4.51
CA GLY A 173 4.13 4.22 -4.38
C GLY A 173 4.08 2.89 -3.64
N ILE A 174 2.91 2.25 -3.49
CA ILE A 174 2.75 1.00 -2.71
C ILE A 174 2.40 -0.20 -3.58
N LYS A 175 2.90 -1.39 -3.20
CA LYS A 175 2.47 -2.68 -3.76
C LYS A 175 1.58 -3.39 -2.74
N PRO A 176 0.29 -3.64 -3.02
CA PRO A 176 -0.63 -4.26 -2.06
C PRO A 176 -0.21 -5.70 -1.72
N ALA A 177 -0.27 -6.09 -0.45
CA ALA A 177 -0.13 -7.49 -0.03
C ALA A 177 -1.48 -8.24 0.01
N PHE A 178 -2.59 -7.54 -0.21
CA PHE A 178 -3.93 -8.09 -0.12
C PHE A 178 -4.78 -7.68 -1.32
N MET A 179 -5.58 -8.62 -1.78
CA MET A 179 -6.78 -8.33 -2.55
C MET A 179 -8.00 -9.01 -1.93
N ARG A 180 -9.14 -8.35 -2.02
CA ARG A 180 -10.43 -9.01 -1.85
C ARG A 180 -10.95 -9.38 -3.23
N PRO A 181 -11.31 -10.65 -3.49
CA PRO A 181 -11.92 -10.99 -4.77
C PRO A 181 -13.37 -10.48 -4.82
N PRO A 182 -13.81 -9.87 -5.93
CA PRO A 182 -15.22 -9.54 -6.15
C PRO A 182 -16.16 -10.70 -5.80
N PHE A 183 -17.26 -10.38 -5.13
CA PHE A 183 -18.27 -11.35 -4.66
C PHE A 183 -17.73 -12.42 -3.68
N GLY A 184 -16.54 -12.23 -3.09
CA GLY A 184 -15.91 -13.22 -2.20
C GLY A 184 -15.39 -14.49 -2.92
N SER A 185 -15.29 -14.46 -4.24
CA SER A 185 -14.94 -15.62 -5.07
C SER A 185 -13.51 -16.10 -4.85
N SER A 186 -13.30 -17.30 -4.32
CA SER A 186 -11.99 -17.78 -3.87
C SER A 186 -11.62 -19.18 -4.38
N SER A 187 -11.86 -19.49 -5.66
CA SER A 187 -11.45 -20.76 -6.26
C SER A 187 -9.94 -20.99 -6.17
N SER A 188 -9.50 -22.26 -6.27
CA SER A 188 -8.07 -22.62 -6.23
C SER A 188 -7.24 -21.91 -7.31
N ASN A 189 -7.83 -21.63 -8.48
CA ASN A 189 -7.19 -20.86 -9.54
C ASN A 189 -6.97 -19.40 -9.12
N ILE A 190 -7.98 -18.74 -8.55
CA ILE A 190 -7.90 -17.34 -8.09
C ILE A 190 -6.86 -17.22 -6.97
N GLN A 191 -6.94 -18.12 -5.99
CA GLN A 191 -5.96 -18.28 -4.94
C GLN A 191 -4.55 -18.43 -5.53
N SER A 192 -4.39 -19.27 -6.56
CA SER A 192 -3.08 -19.53 -7.13
C SER A 192 -2.46 -18.32 -7.82
N ILE A 193 -3.29 -17.58 -8.56
CA ILE A 193 -2.87 -16.36 -9.25
C ILE A 193 -2.49 -15.29 -8.22
N ALA A 194 -3.31 -15.10 -7.18
CA ALA A 194 -3.03 -14.11 -6.13
C ALA A 194 -1.70 -14.41 -5.41
N ALA A 195 -1.46 -15.66 -5.01
CA ALA A 195 -0.18 -16.06 -4.41
C ALA A 195 1.00 -15.87 -5.37
N GLY A 196 0.84 -16.16 -6.66
CA GLY A 196 1.86 -15.88 -7.69
C GLY A 196 2.24 -14.39 -7.78
N ARG A 197 1.32 -13.50 -7.39
CA ARG A 197 1.53 -12.04 -7.31
C ARG A 197 1.97 -11.55 -5.92
N GLY A 198 2.16 -12.46 -4.97
CA GLY A 198 2.50 -12.13 -3.57
C GLY A 198 1.34 -11.56 -2.76
N GLN A 199 0.10 -11.74 -3.22
CA GLN A 199 -1.09 -11.24 -2.55
C GLN A 199 -1.84 -12.35 -1.81
N SER A 200 -2.30 -12.03 -0.61
CA SER A 200 -3.26 -12.85 0.15
C SER A 200 -4.70 -12.45 -0.21
N LEU A 201 -5.63 -13.40 -0.01
CA LEU A 201 -7.05 -13.14 -0.21
C LEU A 201 -7.70 -12.66 1.09
N ALA A 202 -8.38 -11.52 1.03
CA ALA A 202 -9.19 -11.00 2.12
C ALA A 202 -10.66 -11.36 1.93
N LEU A 203 -11.28 -11.97 2.93
CA LEU A 203 -12.73 -12.16 3.04
C LEU A 203 -13.24 -11.40 4.27
N TRP A 204 -14.30 -11.89 4.91
CA TRP A 204 -14.94 -11.32 6.09
C TRP A 204 -15.63 -12.42 6.91
N ASP A 205 -15.91 -12.13 8.17
CA ASP A 205 -16.72 -12.99 9.04
C ASP A 205 -18.04 -12.34 9.48
N GLN A 206 -18.20 -11.05 9.18
CA GLN A 206 -19.44 -10.31 9.35
C GLN A 206 -19.75 -9.53 8.08
N ASP A 207 -20.99 -9.62 7.63
CA ASP A 207 -21.49 -8.93 6.45
C ASP A 207 -22.67 -8.05 6.84
N THR A 208 -22.57 -6.76 6.55
CA THR A 208 -23.64 -5.81 6.87
C THR A 208 -24.79 -5.86 5.87
N GLY A 209 -24.57 -6.48 4.70
CA GLY A 209 -25.48 -6.51 3.56
C GLY A 209 -25.89 -5.13 3.06
N ASP A 210 -25.06 -4.10 3.34
CA ASP A 210 -25.33 -2.71 2.97
C ASP A 210 -25.48 -2.52 1.45
N ALA A 211 -24.70 -3.27 0.65
CA ALA A 211 -24.85 -3.34 -0.80
C ALA A 211 -25.84 -4.41 -1.31
N ASP A 212 -26.33 -5.30 -0.42
CA ASP A 212 -27.24 -6.41 -0.77
C ASP A 212 -28.73 -6.07 -0.55
N GLY A 213 -29.04 -4.77 -0.44
CA GLY A 213 -30.40 -4.27 -0.28
C GLY A 213 -30.93 -4.29 1.16
N ASN A 214 -30.06 -4.48 2.16
CA ASN A 214 -30.46 -4.23 3.55
C ASN A 214 -30.80 -2.75 3.74
N THR A 215 -31.84 -2.49 4.52
CA THR A 215 -32.07 -1.15 5.07
C THR A 215 -31.01 -0.83 6.13
N VAL A 216 -30.79 0.45 6.40
CA VAL A 216 -29.92 0.92 7.50
C VAL A 216 -30.19 0.18 8.81
N ALA A 217 -31.46 -0.01 9.18
CA ALA A 217 -31.82 -0.69 10.43
C ALA A 217 -31.43 -2.17 10.44
N GLN A 218 -31.42 -2.85 9.29
CA GLN A 218 -30.97 -4.23 9.16
C GLN A 218 -29.45 -4.32 9.27
N SER A 219 -28.71 -3.42 8.62
CA SER A 219 -27.25 -3.35 8.75
C SER A 219 -26.82 -2.96 10.17
N GLU A 220 -27.50 -2.02 10.82
CA GLU A 220 -27.29 -1.71 12.25
C GLU A 220 -27.60 -2.92 13.14
N ALA A 221 -28.57 -3.77 12.78
CA ALA A 221 -28.87 -4.99 13.53
C ALA A 221 -27.70 -5.99 13.49
N VAL A 222 -26.93 -6.04 12.40
CA VAL A 222 -25.68 -6.82 12.32
C VAL A 222 -24.68 -6.31 13.36
N TYR A 223 -24.43 -5.00 13.41
CA TYR A 223 -23.56 -4.40 14.43
C TYR A 223 -24.00 -4.70 15.86
N ASN A 224 -25.30 -4.57 16.12
CA ASN A 224 -25.85 -4.89 17.43
C ASN A 224 -25.71 -6.38 17.79
N SER A 225 -25.81 -7.27 16.81
CA SER A 225 -25.57 -8.70 16.99
C SER A 225 -24.12 -8.97 17.38
N ILE A 226 -23.16 -8.37 16.67
CA ILE A 226 -21.72 -8.46 16.98
C ILE A 226 -21.46 -7.92 18.40
N ALA A 227 -21.93 -6.72 18.70
CA ALA A 227 -21.81 -6.09 20.02
C ALA A 227 -22.38 -6.97 21.15
N LYS A 228 -23.51 -7.64 20.91
CA LYS A 228 -24.15 -8.54 21.87
C LYS A 228 -23.35 -9.83 22.05
N ALA A 229 -22.80 -10.38 20.98
CA ALA A 229 -21.96 -11.59 21.03
C ALA A 229 -20.63 -11.34 21.75
N LYS A 230 -20.14 -10.09 21.77
CA LYS A 230 -18.86 -9.68 22.37
C LYS A 230 -17.71 -10.58 21.92
N PRO A 231 -17.51 -10.73 20.60
CA PRO A 231 -16.45 -11.60 20.10
C PRO A 231 -15.09 -11.05 20.52
N LYS A 232 -14.06 -11.90 20.43
CA LYS A 232 -12.68 -11.42 20.65
C LYS A 232 -12.27 -10.41 19.59
N ASN A 233 -12.79 -10.52 18.38
CA ASN A 233 -12.51 -9.64 17.26
C ASN A 233 -13.59 -9.80 16.16
N ALA A 234 -13.53 -8.96 15.12
CA ALA A 234 -14.39 -9.09 13.94
C ALA A 234 -13.74 -8.46 12.70
N LEU A 235 -13.98 -9.05 11.53
CA LEU A 235 -13.62 -8.51 10.22
C LEU A 235 -14.89 -8.28 9.40
N ILE A 236 -15.27 -7.01 9.25
CA ILE A 236 -16.59 -6.59 8.78
C ILE A 236 -16.52 -6.08 7.34
N LEU A 237 -17.39 -6.60 6.47
CA LEU A 237 -17.63 -6.11 5.12
C LEU A 237 -18.70 -5.00 5.09
N GLU A 238 -18.33 -3.90 4.43
CA GLU A 238 -19.17 -2.76 4.03
C GLU A 238 -18.72 -2.28 2.64
N HIS A 239 -19.43 -1.30 2.07
CA HIS A 239 -19.12 -0.71 0.78
C HIS A 239 -19.09 0.82 0.89
N GLU A 240 -17.96 1.45 0.54
CA GLU A 240 -17.87 2.92 0.64
C GLU A 240 -18.71 3.64 -0.41
N THR A 241 -19.21 2.93 -1.41
CA THR A 241 -20.02 3.47 -2.50
C THR A 241 -21.46 3.77 -2.08
N GLU A 242 -21.88 3.27 -0.92
CA GLU A 242 -23.22 3.45 -0.37
C GLU A 242 -23.31 4.71 0.50
N GLU A 243 -24.20 5.64 0.12
CA GLU A 243 -24.40 6.90 0.85
C GLU A 243 -24.78 6.65 2.31
N THR A 244 -25.66 5.68 2.56
CA THR A 244 -26.10 5.33 3.91
C THR A 244 -25.00 4.68 4.74
N THR A 245 -24.09 3.95 4.10
CA THR A 245 -22.90 3.42 4.76
C THR A 245 -22.04 4.56 5.27
N ALA A 246 -21.69 5.48 4.38
CA ALA A 246 -20.86 6.64 4.72
C ALA A 246 -21.52 7.56 5.76
N THR A 247 -22.80 7.88 5.61
CA THR A 247 -23.45 8.92 6.42
C THR A 247 -24.11 8.42 7.69
N THR A 248 -24.41 7.13 7.79
CA THR A 248 -25.22 6.57 8.89
C THR A 248 -24.57 5.34 9.55
N LEU A 249 -24.13 4.35 8.78
CA LEU A 249 -23.57 3.11 9.36
C LEU A 249 -22.20 3.32 9.99
N VAL A 250 -21.28 4.01 9.31
CA VAL A 250 -19.94 4.32 9.83
C VAL A 250 -19.99 5.05 11.19
N PRO A 251 -20.71 6.18 11.36
CA PRO A 251 -20.74 6.87 12.65
C PRO A 251 -21.41 6.01 13.74
N TYR A 252 -22.38 5.17 13.37
CA TYR A 252 -23.02 4.23 14.28
C TYR A 252 -22.03 3.15 14.76
N ALA A 253 -21.35 2.48 13.83
CA ALA A 253 -20.38 1.42 14.11
C ALA A 253 -19.23 1.93 14.97
N ILE A 254 -18.66 3.09 14.63
CA ILE A 254 -17.59 3.73 15.40
C ILE A 254 -18.02 3.91 16.86
N LYS A 255 -19.16 4.56 17.07
CA LYS A 255 -19.69 4.84 18.41
C LYS A 255 -19.98 3.56 19.19
N LEU A 256 -20.59 2.57 18.54
CA LEU A 256 -20.96 1.31 19.17
C LEU A 256 -19.73 0.55 19.64
N PHE A 257 -18.78 0.28 18.74
CA PHE A 257 -17.64 -0.60 19.02
C PHE A 257 -16.62 0.06 19.95
N GLN A 258 -16.29 1.35 19.76
CA GLN A 258 -15.43 2.06 20.70
C GLN A 258 -16.09 2.22 22.08
N GLY A 259 -17.41 2.41 22.13
CA GLY A 259 -18.17 2.45 23.40
C GLY A 259 -18.12 1.14 24.18
N LEU A 260 -17.85 0.02 23.49
CA LEU A 260 -17.66 -1.31 24.09
C LEU A 260 -16.18 -1.62 24.40
N GLY A 261 -15.26 -0.71 24.05
CA GLY A 261 -13.83 -0.83 24.33
C GLY A 261 -13.01 -1.51 23.23
N TYR A 262 -13.59 -1.80 22.06
CA TYR A 262 -12.84 -2.33 20.92
C TYR A 262 -11.93 -1.26 20.29
N ASN A 263 -10.79 -1.71 19.77
CA ASN A 263 -9.96 -0.92 18.88
C ASN A 263 -10.49 -1.05 17.45
N LEU A 264 -10.60 0.08 16.75
CA LEU A 264 -10.94 0.11 15.33
C LEU A 264 -9.66 0.33 14.53
N VAL A 265 -9.21 -0.73 13.88
CA VAL A 265 -7.87 -0.83 13.29
C VAL A 265 -7.94 -1.27 11.82
N THR A 266 -6.81 -1.20 11.11
CA THR A 266 -6.74 -1.77 9.77
C THR A 266 -6.83 -3.30 9.82
N MET A 267 -7.19 -3.94 8.71
CA MET A 267 -7.19 -5.39 8.62
C MET A 267 -5.78 -5.96 8.85
N ALA A 268 -4.75 -5.31 8.30
CA ALA A 268 -3.36 -5.70 8.53
C ALA A 268 -2.98 -5.67 10.02
N ASP A 269 -3.38 -4.63 10.76
CA ASP A 269 -3.17 -4.55 12.21
C ASP A 269 -3.92 -5.64 12.96
N CYS A 270 -5.20 -5.92 12.62
CA CYS A 270 -5.95 -6.96 13.32
C CYS A 270 -5.44 -8.38 13.01
N LEU A 271 -4.69 -8.55 11.91
CA LEU A 271 -4.01 -9.79 11.53
C LEU A 271 -2.57 -9.87 12.05
N GLY A 272 -1.95 -8.74 12.40
CA GLY A 272 -0.54 -8.68 12.81
C GLY A 272 0.45 -8.94 11.66
N VAL A 273 0.14 -8.43 10.46
CA VAL A 273 0.92 -8.64 9.23
C VAL A 273 1.14 -7.33 8.48
N ASP A 274 2.12 -7.30 7.57
CA ASP A 274 2.39 -6.11 6.76
C ASP A 274 1.31 -5.90 5.67
N PRO A 275 0.76 -4.68 5.50
CA PRO A 275 -0.28 -4.40 4.49
C PRO A 275 0.26 -4.38 3.05
N TYR A 276 1.58 -4.21 2.89
CA TYR A 276 2.22 -3.94 1.60
C TYR A 276 3.44 -4.83 1.39
N GLN A 277 3.60 -5.31 0.15
CA GLN A 277 4.81 -6.04 -0.26
C GLN A 277 6.00 -5.09 -0.44
N ALA A 278 5.72 -3.83 -0.80
CA ALA A 278 6.73 -2.79 -1.01
C ALA A 278 6.12 -1.40 -0.82
N ILE A 279 6.94 -0.48 -0.31
CA ILE A 279 6.62 0.95 -0.20
C ILE A 279 7.77 1.71 -0.87
N GLY A 280 7.42 2.61 -1.78
CA GLY A 280 8.31 3.38 -2.62
C GLY A 280 7.82 4.82 -2.75
N VAL A 281 8.09 5.44 -3.89
CA VAL A 281 7.75 6.85 -4.14
C VAL A 281 6.60 6.93 -5.15
N ALA A 282 5.56 7.69 -4.80
CA ALA A 282 4.48 8.03 -5.72
C ALA A 282 5.01 8.77 -6.96
N GLN A 283 4.36 8.56 -8.09
CA GLN A 283 4.75 9.15 -9.36
C GLN A 283 3.98 10.45 -9.61
N GLU A 284 4.57 11.32 -10.43
CA GLU A 284 3.87 12.51 -10.93
C GLU A 284 2.79 12.09 -11.93
N GLN A 285 1.61 12.71 -11.81
CA GLN A 285 0.49 12.42 -12.71
C GLN A 285 0.84 12.88 -14.12
N THR A 286 0.53 12.04 -15.10
CA THR A 286 0.72 12.33 -16.53
C THR A 286 -0.58 12.11 -17.28
N SER A 287 -0.65 12.55 -18.55
CA SER A 287 -1.80 12.28 -19.42
C SER A 287 -2.00 10.80 -19.75
N ALA A 288 -1.05 9.93 -19.41
CA ALA A 288 -1.17 8.48 -19.59
C ALA A 288 -2.00 7.79 -18.49
N TRP A 289 -2.31 8.50 -17.39
CA TRP A 289 -3.13 7.97 -16.32
C TRP A 289 -4.60 8.12 -16.72
N THR A 290 -5.17 7.06 -17.29
CA THR A 290 -6.55 7.04 -17.75
C THR A 290 -7.14 5.64 -17.61
N CYS A 291 -8.47 5.57 -17.48
CA CYS A 291 -9.23 4.33 -17.61
C CYS A 291 -9.72 4.09 -19.05
N ASP A 292 -9.52 5.05 -19.96
CA ASP A 292 -9.85 4.89 -21.37
C ASP A 292 -9.04 3.74 -21.99
N GLY A 293 -9.71 2.88 -22.76
CA GLY A 293 -9.08 1.71 -23.37
C GLY A 293 -8.79 0.56 -22.39
N THR A 294 -9.25 0.67 -21.13
CA THR A 294 -9.18 -0.42 -20.14
C THR A 294 -10.53 -1.14 -20.02
N PRO A 295 -10.57 -2.33 -19.39
CA PRO A 295 -11.85 -3.04 -19.19
C PRO A 295 -12.89 -2.20 -18.45
N ALA A 296 -14.13 -2.23 -18.94
CA ALA A 296 -15.29 -1.58 -18.32
C ALA A 296 -15.77 -2.35 -17.07
N PRO A 297 -16.60 -1.74 -16.21
CA PRO A 297 -17.13 -2.40 -15.02
C PRO A 297 -17.77 -3.77 -15.32
N GLY A 298 -17.39 -4.77 -14.52
CA GLY A 298 -17.78 -6.18 -14.66
C GLY A 298 -17.14 -6.92 -15.83
N LYS A 299 -16.23 -6.31 -16.60
CA LYS A 299 -15.63 -6.92 -17.81
C LYS A 299 -14.14 -7.16 -17.65
N GLY A 300 -13.65 -8.25 -18.25
CA GLY A 300 -12.22 -8.48 -18.46
C GLY A 300 -11.75 -7.91 -19.80
N CYS A 301 -10.44 -7.84 -20.00
CA CYS A 301 -9.83 -7.58 -21.31
C CYS A 301 -10.41 -8.52 -22.38
N SER A 302 -10.80 -7.96 -23.52
CA SER A 302 -11.38 -8.67 -24.66
C SER A 302 -11.39 -7.78 -25.91
N GLY A 303 -11.46 -8.40 -27.09
CA GLY A 303 -11.55 -7.69 -28.36
C GLY A 303 -10.34 -6.78 -28.60
N SER A 304 -10.56 -5.47 -28.65
CA SER A 304 -9.51 -4.46 -28.82
C SER A 304 -8.71 -4.14 -27.55
N ILE A 305 -9.17 -4.62 -26.38
CA ILE A 305 -8.49 -4.39 -25.11
C ILE A 305 -7.58 -5.59 -24.84
N THR A 306 -6.27 -5.35 -24.88
CA THR A 306 -5.26 -6.39 -24.64
C THR A 306 -5.09 -6.61 -23.14
N CYS A 307 -4.99 -7.87 -22.73
CA CYS A 307 -4.63 -8.22 -21.35
C CYS A 307 -3.17 -7.88 -21.10
N GLU A 308 -2.90 -7.05 -20.11
CA GLU A 308 -1.58 -6.69 -19.65
C GLU A 308 -1.21 -7.54 -18.44
N THR A 309 -0.09 -8.24 -18.51
CA THR A 309 0.41 -9.05 -17.40
C THR A 309 1.85 -8.69 -17.07
N GLY A 310 2.33 -9.14 -15.91
CA GLY A 310 3.70 -8.89 -15.46
C GLY A 310 3.77 -8.23 -14.09
N THR A 311 4.89 -7.55 -13.83
CA THR A 311 5.16 -6.81 -12.59
C THR A 311 5.26 -5.32 -12.93
N PRO A 312 4.44 -4.45 -12.34
CA PRO A 312 4.51 -3.02 -12.60
C PRO A 312 5.86 -2.42 -12.18
N LEU A 313 6.24 -1.31 -12.82
CA LEU A 313 7.40 -0.54 -12.38
C LEU A 313 7.13 0.05 -10.99
N PHE A 314 7.99 -0.30 -10.05
CA PHE A 314 8.02 0.26 -8.70
C PHE A 314 9.26 1.11 -8.54
N ASN A 315 9.07 2.41 -8.33
CA ASN A 315 10.17 3.28 -7.95
C ASN A 315 10.54 2.96 -6.50
N SER A 316 11.58 2.16 -6.31
CA SER A 316 12.14 1.93 -4.98
C SER A 316 12.57 3.28 -4.40
N ALA A 317 12.17 3.55 -3.17
CA ALA A 317 12.76 4.63 -2.37
C ALA A 317 14.21 4.22 -2.02
N THR A 318 15.12 4.30 -3.00
CA THR A 318 16.54 4.28 -2.69
C THR A 318 16.85 5.63 -2.07
N GLY A 319 16.95 5.62 -0.74
CA GLY A 319 17.50 6.74 0.00
C GLY A 319 18.82 7.14 -0.64
N SER A 320 18.90 8.42 -1.00
CA SER A 320 20.16 9.12 -1.12
C SER A 320 20.99 8.84 0.13
N THR A 321 21.93 7.91 0.01
CA THR A 321 23.04 7.77 0.94
C THR A 321 23.83 9.07 0.83
N PRO A 322 24.11 9.79 1.93
CA PRO A 322 25.15 10.81 1.90
C PRO A 322 26.42 10.10 1.46
N ALA A 323 27.16 10.71 0.52
CA ALA A 323 28.46 10.22 0.07
C ALA A 323 29.27 9.75 1.29
N ALA A 324 29.59 8.45 1.31
CA ALA A 324 30.54 7.92 2.26
C ALA A 324 31.83 8.74 2.11
N ALA A 325 32.22 9.45 3.17
CA ALA A 325 33.52 10.06 3.23
C ALA A 325 34.56 8.97 2.98
N GLU A 326 35.38 9.17 1.93
CA GLU A 326 36.52 8.31 1.64
C GLU A 326 37.43 8.28 2.86
N ILE A 327 37.49 7.14 3.55
CA ILE A 327 38.61 6.82 4.43
C ILE A 327 39.55 5.94 3.61
N SER A 328 40.55 6.61 3.03
CA SER A 328 41.72 5.98 2.42
C SER A 328 42.46 5.17 3.49
N SER A 329 42.55 3.86 3.28
CA SER A 329 43.41 2.95 4.02
C SER A 329 44.88 3.22 3.69
N ALA A 330 45.65 3.71 4.67
CA ALA A 330 47.10 3.63 4.66
C ALA A 330 47.55 2.51 5.60
N THR A 331 48.31 1.57 5.06
CA THR A 331 49.03 0.48 5.73
C THR A 331 50.17 1.03 6.59
N GLY A 332 50.41 0.43 7.77
CA GLY A 332 51.59 0.79 8.57
C GLY A 332 51.70 0.18 9.98
N SER A 333 51.93 -1.13 10.06
CA SER A 333 52.79 -1.88 10.99
C SER A 333 52.79 -1.65 12.54
N ASN A 334 52.57 -2.78 13.22
CA ASN A 334 53.19 -3.30 14.46
C ASN A 334 53.18 -2.47 15.75
N THR A 335 52.48 -2.99 16.77
CA THR A 335 53.15 -3.46 18.00
C THR A 335 52.26 -4.43 18.81
N GLN A 336 52.91 -5.46 19.34
CA GLN A 336 52.36 -6.49 20.24
C GLN A 336 51.80 -5.90 21.54
N LEU A 337 50.84 -6.57 22.16
CA LEU A 337 51.02 -7.29 23.45
C LEU A 337 49.68 -7.81 24.04
N ASN A 338 49.67 -9.12 24.27
CA ASN A 338 49.11 -9.90 25.40
C ASN A 338 47.66 -9.72 25.91
N ALA A 339 46.93 -10.83 25.77
CA ALA A 339 46.26 -11.61 26.81
C ALA A 339 45.38 -10.90 27.86
N ALA A 340 44.09 -11.27 27.90
CA ALA A 340 43.53 -12.19 28.90
C ALA A 340 42.00 -12.25 28.81
N ALA A 341 41.47 -13.42 29.13
CA ALA A 341 40.06 -13.75 29.22
C ALA A 341 39.34 -12.95 30.33
N SER A 342 38.01 -12.81 30.22
CA SER A 342 37.04 -13.43 31.16
C SER A 342 35.63 -12.81 31.05
N GLN A 343 34.64 -13.68 30.85
CA GLN A 343 33.36 -13.76 31.56
C GLN A 343 32.37 -12.57 31.58
N LEU A 344 31.20 -12.86 30.97
CA LEU A 344 29.81 -12.42 31.25
C LEU A 344 29.52 -12.15 32.76
N PRO A 345 28.49 -11.35 33.16
CA PRO A 345 27.10 -11.54 32.69
C PRO A 345 26.12 -10.33 32.68
N LEU A 346 24.94 -10.64 32.12
CA LEU A 346 23.58 -10.08 32.31
C LEU A 346 23.40 -8.95 33.34
N ALA A 347 22.72 -7.87 32.92
CA ALA A 347 21.89 -7.05 33.79
C ALA A 347 20.61 -6.60 33.09
N ALA A 348 19.49 -6.86 33.75
CA ALA A 348 18.15 -6.43 33.43
C ALA A 348 17.99 -4.91 33.58
N HIS A 349 17.17 -4.29 32.73
CA HIS A 349 16.67 -2.94 32.97
C HIS A 349 15.17 -2.96 33.22
N GLN A 350 14.81 -2.84 34.50
CA GLN A 350 13.56 -2.24 34.94
C GLN A 350 13.73 -0.71 34.97
N GLY A 351 12.65 0.00 34.68
CA GLY A 351 12.49 1.43 34.94
C GLY A 351 11.57 2.08 33.89
N LEU A 352 10.66 2.98 34.23
CA LEU A 352 10.12 3.42 35.51
C LEU A 352 8.91 4.28 35.13
N PHE A 353 7.81 4.13 35.88
CA PHE A 353 6.59 4.93 35.74
C PHE A 353 6.90 6.42 35.84
N LYS A 354 6.27 7.24 34.98
CA LYS A 354 6.13 8.68 35.20
C LYS A 354 4.65 9.05 35.16
N VAL A 355 4.10 9.22 36.35
CA VAL A 355 2.77 9.77 36.64
C VAL A 355 2.84 11.30 36.51
N ILE A 356 1.93 11.91 35.76
CA ILE A 356 1.68 13.37 35.75
C ILE A 356 0.16 13.59 35.97
N PRO A 357 -0.26 14.54 36.83
CA PRO A 357 -1.58 14.52 37.44
C PRO A 357 -2.70 15.21 36.64
N ARG A 358 -3.92 14.73 36.88
CA ARG A 358 -5.21 15.28 36.43
C ARG A 358 -5.43 16.73 36.87
N VAL A 359 -5.95 17.57 35.98
CA VAL A 359 -6.68 18.78 36.33
C VAL A 359 -8.15 18.63 35.91
N ARG A 360 -9.04 18.57 36.90
CA ARG A 360 -10.50 18.69 36.75
C ARG A 360 -10.84 20.17 36.52
N ARG A 361 -11.63 20.47 35.49
CA ARG A 361 -12.57 21.60 35.52
C ARG A 361 -13.95 21.12 35.05
N LEU A 362 -14.89 21.18 35.99
CA LEU A 362 -16.33 21.14 35.75
C LEU A 362 -16.74 22.45 35.07
N ALA A 363 -17.49 22.35 33.98
CA ALA A 363 -18.31 23.45 33.46
C ALA A 363 -19.69 22.88 33.11
N ALA A 364 -20.72 23.45 33.74
CA ALA A 364 -22.10 23.05 33.68
C ALA A 364 -22.78 23.50 32.36
N MET A 365 -23.66 22.66 31.83
CA MET A 365 -24.60 22.95 30.75
C MET A 365 -25.69 23.95 31.20
N PRO A 366 -26.14 24.87 30.33
CA PRO A 366 -27.44 25.53 30.48
C PRO A 366 -28.58 24.74 29.79
N PRO A 367 -29.85 24.91 30.23
CA PRO A 367 -30.96 24.00 29.92
C PRO A 367 -31.69 24.29 28.60
N LYS A 368 -32.34 23.25 28.05
CA LYS A 368 -33.31 23.30 26.94
C LYS A 368 -34.59 24.07 27.35
N PRO A 369 -35.22 24.85 26.45
CA PRO A 369 -36.60 25.29 26.63
C PRO A 369 -37.61 24.20 26.25
N ALA A 370 -38.65 24.10 27.06
CA ALA A 370 -39.78 23.19 26.90
C ALA A 370 -40.78 23.64 25.82
N ALA A 371 -41.51 22.66 25.31
CA ALA A 371 -42.58 22.75 24.32
C ALA A 371 -43.76 23.64 24.78
N GLN A 372 -44.34 24.38 23.83
CA GLN A 372 -45.68 24.95 23.96
C GLN A 372 -46.60 24.45 22.83
N ARG A 373 -47.67 23.76 23.24
CA ARG A 373 -48.86 23.43 22.44
C ARG A 373 -49.73 24.68 22.24
N ARG A 374 -50.22 24.93 21.02
CA ARG A 374 -51.56 25.49 20.67
C ARG A 374 -51.91 24.99 19.25
N GLN A 375 -52.85 24.06 19.10
CA GLN A 375 -54.28 24.22 18.77
C GLN A 375 -54.61 24.69 17.33
N ASP A 376 -54.99 23.70 16.50
CA ASP A 376 -56.07 23.56 15.51
C ASP A 376 -56.58 24.69 14.57
N HIS A 377 -56.53 24.33 13.27
CA HIS A 377 -57.55 24.40 12.18
C HIS A 377 -57.88 25.73 11.43
N PRO A 378 -58.43 25.69 10.17
CA PRO A 378 -58.44 24.64 9.13
C PRO A 378 -58.24 25.11 7.64
N ARG A 379 -57.96 24.12 6.77
CA ARG A 379 -58.30 23.95 5.33
C ARG A 379 -58.02 25.06 4.29
N ARG A 380 -57.23 24.71 3.25
CA ARG A 380 -57.67 24.80 1.83
C ARG A 380 -56.87 23.86 0.91
N ARG A 381 -57.61 23.10 0.10
CA ARG A 381 -57.16 22.21 -0.97
C ARG A 381 -56.66 23.03 -2.17
N THR A 382 -55.57 22.60 -2.82
CA THR A 382 -55.46 22.62 -4.29
C THR A 382 -54.56 21.46 -4.75
N ARG A 383 -55.04 20.78 -5.80
CA ARG A 383 -54.37 19.67 -6.50
C ARG A 383 -53.29 20.24 -7.42
N ALA A 384 -52.15 19.56 -7.53
CA ALA A 384 -51.35 19.55 -8.75
C ALA A 384 -50.73 18.16 -8.94
N ARG A 385 -51.07 17.55 -10.08
CA ARG A 385 -50.50 16.31 -10.62
C ARG A 385 -49.18 16.64 -11.33
N VAL A 386 -48.10 15.95 -10.99
CA VAL A 386 -46.96 15.62 -11.88
C VAL A 386 -46.41 14.31 -11.30
N GLY A 387 -46.52 13.13 -11.91
CA GLY A 387 -45.88 12.74 -13.17
C GLY A 387 -44.79 11.71 -12.83
N ARG A 388 -45.18 10.48 -12.43
CA ARG A 388 -44.25 9.36 -12.24
C ARG A 388 -43.76 8.87 -13.62
N ARG A 389 -42.45 8.86 -13.85
CA ARG A 389 -41.83 8.05 -14.89
C ARG A 389 -41.19 6.82 -14.23
N LEU A 390 -41.74 5.66 -14.57
CA LEU A 390 -41.10 4.35 -14.43
C LEU A 390 -39.96 4.28 -15.45
N CYS A 391 -38.80 3.80 -15.04
CA CYS A 391 -37.84 3.13 -15.92
C CYS A 391 -37.71 1.69 -15.45
N LEU A 392 -38.31 0.78 -16.22
CA LEU A 392 -37.99 -0.64 -16.19
C LEU A 392 -36.63 -0.85 -16.86
N TRP A 393 -35.75 -1.62 -16.24
CA TRP A 393 -34.75 -2.41 -16.95
C TRP A 393 -35.22 -3.86 -16.97
N ARG A 394 -35.29 -4.41 -18.19
CA ARG A 394 -35.53 -5.82 -18.48
C ARG A 394 -34.17 -6.51 -18.62
N LEU A 395 -34.08 -7.66 -17.94
CA LEU A 395 -33.35 -8.91 -18.21
C LEU A 395 -32.11 -8.86 -19.11
#